data_AF-A0A2H4VGU9-F1
#
_entry.id   AF-A0A2H4VGU9-F1
#
_cell.length_a   1.000
_cell.length_b   1.000
_cell.length_c   1.000
_cell.angle_alpha   90.00
_cell.angle_beta   90.00
_cell.angle_gamma   90.00
#
_symmetry.space_group_name_H-M   'P 1'
#
loop_
_entity.id
_entity.type
_entity.pdbx_description
1 polymer ?
#
loop_
_entity_poly.entity_id
_entity_poly.type
_entity_poly.pdbx_seq_one_letter_code
_entity_poly.pdbx_strand_id
1 'polypeptide(L)'
;MWDTSNDYRLLVAEKSVELFMRSVEGANLKGKWNKKQALQAARKMTSEIQTLYYSYLEPAAMIETPQISLLEDQGMEIVEALGGESWNLQFMELANREEKPKLEEALAKIKFFLNTISGLKDRISLGEIKDPVMGVDIKKGEILSVSKHPEADQLLVCNVNLHERAITVVTNDLDVKEKNQVAVALLPPEVFMGITSEGMFLGAGEGILKDVKGDLGKLPQGIPLEALNEARNLVENFLQ
;
A
#
# COMPACT_ATOMS: atom_id res chain seq x y z
N MET A 1 14.04 17.73 18.29
CA MET A 1 14.45 16.32 18.44
C MET A 1 13.20 15.51 18.20
N TRP A 2 13.07 15.04 16.96
CA TRP A 2 11.99 14.17 16.53
C TRP A 2 12.15 12.78 17.14
N ASP A 3 11.07 12.27 17.70
CA ASP A 3 11.04 10.91 18.24
C ASP A 3 10.73 9.92 17.11
N THR A 4 11.79 9.47 16.44
CA THR A 4 11.73 8.54 15.31
C THR A 4 11.14 7.18 15.69
N SER A 5 11.16 6.82 16.98
CA SER A 5 10.60 5.55 17.46
C SER A 5 9.07 5.51 17.40
N ASN A 6 8.43 6.68 17.40
CA ASN A 6 6.98 6.81 17.30
C ASN A 6 6.56 7.37 15.93
N ASP A 7 7.43 7.29 14.91
CA ASP A 7 7.11 7.73 13.57
C ASP A 7 6.33 6.66 12.81
N TYR A 8 5.03 6.92 12.58
CA TYR A 8 4.13 6.02 11.85
C TYR A 8 4.65 5.63 10.46
N ARG A 9 5.47 6.46 9.81
CA ARG A 9 6.08 6.14 8.50
C ARG A 9 7.06 4.98 8.61
N LEU A 10 7.89 4.99 9.66
CA LEU A 10 8.86 3.94 9.92
C LEU A 10 8.18 2.68 10.47
N LEU A 11 7.21 2.83 11.36
CA LEU A 11 6.43 1.72 11.91
C LEU A 11 5.70 0.94 10.80
N VAL A 12 5.03 1.65 9.87
CA VAL A 12 4.35 1.01 8.74
C VAL A 12 5.36 0.37 7.78
N ALA A 13 6.50 1.02 7.54
CA ALA A 13 7.57 0.43 6.72
C ALA A 13 8.05 -0.91 7.30
N GLU A 14 8.37 -0.95 8.59
CA GLU A 14 8.81 -2.19 9.26
C GLU A 14 7.74 -3.28 9.20
N LYS A 15 6.50 -2.95 9.58
CA LYS A 15 5.39 -3.91 9.56
C LYS A 15 5.11 -4.43 8.14
N SER A 16 5.31 -3.60 7.12
CA SER A 16 5.17 -4.00 5.72
C SER A 16 6.24 -5.02 5.29
N VAL A 17 7.47 -4.93 5.81
CA VAL A 17 8.54 -5.92 5.59
C VAL A 17 8.12 -7.28 6.18
N GLU A 18 7.56 -7.28 7.41
CA GLU A 18 7.04 -8.51 8.02
C GLU A 18 5.91 -9.13 7.19
N LEU A 19 4.97 -8.30 6.74
CA LEU A 19 3.86 -8.71 5.88
C LEU A 19 4.37 -9.34 4.58
N PHE A 20 5.39 -8.73 3.95
CA PHE A 20 6.03 -9.26 2.76
C PHE A 20 6.65 -10.63 3.01
N MET A 21 7.49 -10.78 4.05
CA MET A 21 8.14 -12.04 4.36
C MET A 21 7.12 -13.16 4.59
N ARG A 22 6.07 -12.89 5.39
CA ARG A 22 4.97 -13.85 5.63
C ARG A 22 4.24 -14.21 4.34
N SER A 23 3.98 -13.23 3.48
CA SER A 23 3.27 -13.45 2.21
C SER A 23 4.08 -14.30 1.24
N VAL A 24 5.39 -14.02 1.11
CA VAL A 24 6.31 -14.79 0.25
C VAL A 24 6.57 -16.20 0.79
N GLU A 25 6.56 -16.37 2.11
CA GLU A 25 6.71 -17.68 2.74
C GLU A 25 5.47 -18.55 2.59
N GLY A 26 4.27 -17.98 2.78
CA GLY A 26 2.99 -18.68 2.72
C GLY A 26 2.40 -18.84 1.31
N ALA A 27 2.77 -17.98 0.36
CA ALA A 27 2.26 -18.05 -1.01
C ALA A 27 2.96 -19.12 -1.85
N ASN A 28 2.17 -19.83 -2.65
CA ASN A 28 2.67 -20.77 -3.65
C ASN A 28 3.03 -20.03 -4.94
N LEU A 29 4.06 -19.19 -4.88
CA LEU A 29 4.57 -18.43 -6.03
C LEU A 29 5.29 -19.37 -7.01
N LYS A 30 4.64 -19.68 -8.14
CA LYS A 30 5.16 -20.57 -9.19
C LYS A 30 6.06 -19.82 -10.17
N GLY A 31 6.93 -20.54 -10.87
CA GLY A 31 7.78 -19.98 -11.92
C GLY A 31 9.23 -19.76 -11.49
N LYS A 32 9.98 -19.00 -12.29
CA LYS A 32 11.41 -18.73 -12.07
C LYS A 32 11.58 -17.39 -11.36
N TRP A 33 11.86 -17.46 -10.06
CA TRP A 33 12.14 -16.30 -9.22
C TRP A 33 13.09 -16.73 -8.09
N ASN A 34 13.79 -15.77 -7.49
CA ASN A 34 14.79 -16.03 -6.46
C ASN A 34 14.24 -15.74 -5.06
N LYS A 35 13.49 -16.69 -4.50
CA LYS A 35 12.92 -16.61 -3.15
C LYS A 35 13.95 -16.26 -2.07
N LYS A 36 15.12 -16.90 -2.14
CA LYS A 36 16.18 -16.70 -1.15
C LYS A 36 16.70 -15.27 -1.19
N GLN A 37 16.95 -14.73 -2.38
CA GLN A 37 17.41 -13.36 -2.54
C GLN A 37 16.35 -12.35 -2.09
N ALA A 38 15.10 -12.52 -2.49
CA ALA A 38 14.00 -11.63 -2.08
C ALA A 38 13.86 -11.56 -0.55
N LEU A 39 13.88 -12.70 0.14
CA LEU A 39 13.82 -12.75 1.60
C LEU A 39 15.08 -12.19 2.28
N GLN A 40 16.26 -12.37 1.68
CA GLN A 40 17.50 -11.79 2.20
C GLN A 40 17.51 -10.27 2.09
N ALA A 41 17.06 -9.71 0.95
CA ALA A 41 16.92 -8.27 0.77
C ALA A 41 15.93 -7.67 1.78
N ALA A 42 14.75 -8.29 1.96
CA ALA A 42 13.77 -7.84 2.94
C ALA A 42 14.31 -7.87 4.39
N ARG A 43 15.09 -8.87 4.78
CA ARG A 43 15.72 -8.91 6.11
C ARG A 43 16.74 -7.80 6.33
N LYS A 44 17.45 -7.38 5.28
CA LYS A 44 18.37 -6.24 5.37
C LYS A 44 17.59 -4.94 5.59
N MET A 45 16.43 -4.77 4.95
CA MET A 45 15.58 -3.59 5.15
C MET A 45 15.18 -3.39 6.61
N THR A 46 14.88 -4.47 7.34
CA THR A 46 14.59 -4.38 8.78
C THR A 46 15.73 -3.71 9.54
N SER A 47 16.99 -4.06 9.24
CA SER A 47 18.16 -3.44 9.88
C SER A 47 18.31 -1.96 9.53
N GLU A 48 18.03 -1.57 8.28
CA GLU A 48 18.09 -0.17 7.86
C GLU A 48 16.99 0.66 8.53
N ILE A 49 15.75 0.13 8.61
CA ILE A 49 14.63 0.78 9.29
C ILE A 49 14.92 0.92 10.79
N GLN A 50 15.46 -0.11 11.44
CA GLN A 50 15.84 -0.04 12.86
C GLN A 50 16.92 1.03 13.11
N THR A 51 17.84 1.22 12.17
CA THR A 51 18.84 2.29 12.26
C THR A 51 18.17 3.67 12.22
N LEU A 52 17.18 3.87 11.35
CA LEU A 52 16.39 5.11 11.30
C LEU A 52 15.55 5.30 12.57
N TYR A 53 14.95 4.22 13.06
CA TYR A 53 14.06 4.20 14.23
C TYR A 53 14.74 4.72 15.50
N TYR A 54 16.02 4.40 15.72
CA TYR A 54 16.80 4.87 16.89
C TYR A 54 17.67 6.11 16.61
N SER A 55 17.48 6.77 15.48
CA SER A 55 18.35 7.88 15.06
C SER A 55 18.02 9.22 15.73
N TYR A 56 16.76 9.43 16.14
CA TYR A 56 16.23 10.71 16.63
C TYR A 56 16.48 11.90 15.69
N LEU A 57 16.67 11.61 14.39
CA LEU A 57 16.88 12.59 13.36
C LEU A 57 15.57 13.27 12.99
N GLU A 58 15.67 14.58 12.71
CA GLU A 58 14.58 15.31 12.09
C GLU A 58 14.30 14.76 10.67
N PRO A 59 13.05 14.79 10.17
CA PRO A 59 12.69 14.21 8.87
C PRO A 59 13.58 14.69 7.71
N ALA A 60 13.94 15.97 7.68
CA ALA A 60 14.82 16.55 6.65
C ALA A 60 16.26 15.99 6.69
N ALA A 61 16.76 15.58 7.85
CA ALA A 61 18.06 14.92 7.97
C ALA A 61 17.94 13.42 7.65
N MET A 62 16.79 12.81 7.96
CA MET A 62 16.52 11.39 7.71
C MET A 62 16.54 11.05 6.21
N ILE A 63 15.95 11.90 5.36
CA ILE A 63 15.91 11.68 3.90
C ILE A 63 17.29 11.68 3.23
N GLU A 64 18.29 12.31 3.85
CA GLU A 64 19.66 12.40 3.35
C GLU A 64 20.55 11.24 3.84
N THR A 65 20.00 10.33 4.65
CA THR A 65 20.75 9.20 5.18
C THR A 65 20.98 8.12 4.12
N PRO A 66 22.11 7.39 4.18
CA PRO A 66 22.35 6.24 3.31
C PRO A 66 21.25 5.16 3.44
N GLN A 67 20.64 5.04 4.61
CA GLN A 67 19.58 4.07 4.90
C GLN A 67 18.41 4.21 3.93
N ILE A 68 17.99 5.45 3.60
CA ILE A 68 16.89 5.67 2.66
C ILE A 68 17.24 5.18 1.25
N SER A 69 18.43 5.50 0.74
CA SER A 69 18.88 4.97 -0.55
C SER A 69 19.03 3.45 -0.54
N LEU A 70 19.51 2.85 0.56
CA LEU A 70 19.64 1.41 0.69
C LEU A 70 18.28 0.70 0.68
N LEU A 71 17.25 1.30 1.27
CA LEU A 71 15.89 0.78 1.21
C LEU A 71 15.32 0.80 -0.21
N GLU A 72 15.56 1.86 -0.97
CA GLU A 72 15.18 1.97 -2.38
C GLU A 72 15.89 0.88 -3.22
N ASP A 73 17.22 0.75 -3.08
CA ASP A 73 18.02 -0.27 -3.78
C ASP A 73 17.57 -1.70 -3.45
N GLN A 74 17.30 -1.98 -2.16
CA GLN A 74 16.79 -3.28 -1.73
C GLN A 74 15.38 -3.54 -2.27
N GLY A 75 14.56 -2.51 -2.44
CA GLY A 75 13.25 -2.62 -3.08
C GLY A 75 13.37 -3.05 -4.53
N MET A 76 14.32 -2.45 -5.27
CA MET A 76 14.63 -2.85 -6.64
C MET A 76 15.18 -4.29 -6.71
N GLU A 77 16.09 -4.66 -5.79
CA GLU A 77 16.62 -6.03 -5.69
C GLU A 77 15.49 -7.06 -5.50
N ILE A 78 14.47 -6.74 -4.70
CA ILE A 78 13.29 -7.59 -4.52
C ILE A 78 12.49 -7.71 -5.82
N VAL A 79 12.24 -6.61 -6.53
CA VAL A 79 11.51 -6.63 -7.82
C VAL A 79 12.25 -7.50 -8.84
N GLU A 80 13.57 -7.36 -8.95
CA GLU A 80 14.39 -8.22 -9.81
C GLU A 80 14.29 -9.69 -9.40
N ALA A 81 14.42 -9.98 -8.10
CA ALA A 81 14.33 -11.33 -7.56
C ALA A 81 12.95 -11.97 -7.79
N LEU A 82 11.87 -11.18 -7.83
CA LEU A 82 10.50 -11.65 -8.12
C LEU A 82 10.27 -11.95 -9.61
N GLY A 83 11.13 -11.50 -10.52
CA GLY A 83 10.98 -11.70 -11.97
C GLY A 83 10.93 -10.42 -12.80
N GLY A 84 11.35 -9.28 -12.25
CA GLY A 84 11.38 -7.97 -12.92
C GLY A 84 10.02 -7.26 -12.91
N GLU A 85 9.84 -6.21 -13.71
CA GLU A 85 8.66 -5.32 -13.66
C GLU A 85 7.30 -6.04 -13.82
N SER A 86 7.28 -7.15 -14.56
CA SER A 86 6.05 -7.94 -14.83
C SER A 86 5.88 -9.14 -13.91
N TRP A 87 6.56 -9.19 -12.77
CA TRP A 87 6.55 -10.31 -11.82
C TRP A 87 5.13 -10.77 -11.45
N ASN A 88 4.22 -9.82 -11.19
CA ASN A 88 2.84 -10.09 -10.78
C ASN A 88 2.04 -10.79 -11.89
N LEU A 89 2.22 -10.39 -13.15
CA LEU A 89 1.55 -11.02 -14.30
C LEU A 89 2.05 -12.45 -14.49
N GLN A 90 3.38 -12.66 -14.40
CA GLN A 90 3.99 -13.98 -14.53
C GLN A 90 3.47 -14.97 -13.48
N PHE A 91 3.33 -14.53 -12.22
CA PHE A 91 2.75 -15.38 -11.18
C PHE A 91 1.29 -15.73 -11.47
N MET A 92 0.48 -14.75 -11.91
CA MET A 92 -0.94 -14.94 -12.21
C MET A 92 -1.19 -15.86 -13.41
N GLU A 93 -0.33 -15.82 -14.43
CA GLU A 93 -0.43 -16.68 -15.61
C GLU A 93 -0.23 -18.17 -15.27
N LEU A 94 0.60 -18.46 -14.25
CA LEU A 94 0.91 -19.81 -13.81
C LEU A 94 -0.09 -20.36 -12.79
N ALA A 95 -1.02 -19.55 -12.30
CA ALA A 95 -1.99 -19.91 -11.29
C ALA A 95 -3.23 -20.58 -11.89
N ASN A 96 -3.66 -21.69 -11.29
CA ASN A 96 -4.94 -22.30 -11.65
C ASN A 96 -6.12 -21.52 -11.01
N ARG A 97 -7.36 -21.82 -11.43
CA ARG A 97 -8.55 -21.08 -11.00
C ARG A 97 -8.76 -21.08 -9.48
N GLU A 98 -8.39 -22.15 -8.79
CA GLU A 98 -8.57 -22.31 -7.34
C GLU A 98 -7.51 -21.54 -6.54
N GLU A 99 -6.29 -21.42 -7.08
CA GLU A 99 -5.17 -20.70 -6.45
C GLU A 99 -5.29 -19.18 -6.62
N LYS A 100 -5.98 -18.71 -7.67
CA LYS A 100 -6.03 -17.29 -8.04
C LYS A 100 -6.42 -16.35 -6.89
N PRO A 101 -7.49 -16.56 -6.11
CA PRO A 101 -7.85 -15.63 -5.05
C PRO A 101 -6.77 -15.47 -3.97
N LYS A 102 -6.18 -16.59 -3.53
CA LYS A 102 -5.09 -16.58 -2.53
C LYS A 102 -3.81 -15.96 -3.09
N LEU A 103 -3.54 -16.18 -4.37
CA LEU A 103 -2.40 -15.58 -5.03
C LEU A 103 -2.60 -14.07 -5.19
N GLU A 104 -3.77 -13.61 -5.63
CA GLU A 104 -4.12 -12.19 -5.74
C GLU A 104 -3.92 -11.46 -4.41
N GLU A 105 -4.38 -12.06 -3.30
CA GLU A 105 -4.14 -11.55 -1.95
C GLU A 105 -2.64 -11.40 -1.65
N ALA A 106 -1.84 -12.44 -1.90
CA ALA A 106 -0.41 -12.41 -1.67
C ALA A 106 0.30 -11.37 -2.55
N LEU A 107 -0.05 -11.27 -3.83
CA LEU A 107 0.51 -10.28 -4.75
C LEU A 107 0.14 -8.86 -4.34
N ALA A 108 -1.10 -8.64 -3.90
CA ALA A 108 -1.53 -7.35 -3.36
C ALA A 108 -0.69 -6.94 -2.14
N LYS A 109 -0.44 -7.87 -1.21
CA LYS A 109 0.40 -7.63 -0.02
C LYS A 109 1.84 -7.28 -0.39
N ILE A 110 2.40 -7.97 -1.39
CA ILE A 110 3.73 -7.66 -1.93
C ILE A 110 3.74 -6.26 -2.59
N LYS A 111 2.73 -5.91 -3.38
CA LYS A 111 2.60 -4.58 -3.99
C LYS A 111 2.48 -3.47 -2.94
N PHE A 112 1.72 -3.70 -1.86
CA PHE A 112 1.61 -2.76 -0.74
C PHE A 112 2.97 -2.53 -0.11
N PHE A 113 3.70 -3.60 0.24
CA PHE A 113 5.06 -3.50 0.75
C PHE A 113 5.99 -2.70 -0.16
N LEU A 114 6.05 -3.04 -1.46
CA LEU A 114 6.93 -2.35 -2.41
C LEU A 114 6.60 -0.84 -2.51
N ASN A 115 5.31 -0.51 -2.56
CA ASN A 115 4.85 0.88 -2.58
C ASN A 115 5.16 1.62 -1.27
N THR A 116 5.03 0.93 -0.12
CA THR A 116 5.38 1.48 1.18
C THR A 116 6.86 1.83 1.23
N ILE A 117 7.76 0.94 0.81
CA ILE A 117 9.20 1.23 0.81
C ILE A 117 9.55 2.32 -0.20
N SER A 118 9.07 2.25 -1.45
CA SER A 118 9.41 3.23 -2.47
C SER A 118 8.86 4.64 -2.19
N GLY A 119 7.69 4.73 -1.53
CA GLY A 119 7.10 6.02 -1.15
C GLY A 119 7.59 6.56 0.20
N LEU A 120 8.43 5.82 0.94
CA LEU A 120 8.82 6.20 2.30
C LEU A 120 9.53 7.56 2.34
N LYS A 121 10.46 7.79 1.42
CA LYS A 121 11.18 9.06 1.29
C LYS A 121 10.23 10.24 1.09
N ASP A 122 9.27 10.10 0.18
CA ASP A 122 8.27 11.13 -0.10
C ASP A 122 7.44 11.43 1.15
N ARG A 123 7.01 10.41 1.90
CA ARG A 123 6.25 10.60 3.14
C ARG A 123 7.08 11.25 4.26
N ILE A 124 8.37 10.94 4.35
CA ILE A 124 9.28 11.59 5.32
C ILE A 124 9.51 13.06 4.93
N SER A 125 9.63 13.36 3.63
CA SER A 125 9.87 14.72 3.12
C SER A 125 8.78 15.74 3.48
N LEU A 126 7.57 15.27 3.84
CA LEU A 126 6.46 16.10 4.30
C LEU A 126 6.71 16.75 5.68
N GLY A 127 7.80 16.38 6.35
CA GLY A 127 8.27 17.05 7.56
C GLY A 127 7.76 16.40 8.85
N GLU A 128 7.69 17.21 9.91
CA GLU A 128 7.37 16.79 11.28
C GLU A 128 5.86 16.62 11.50
N ILE A 129 5.28 15.57 10.93
CA ILE A 129 3.85 15.26 11.04
C ILE A 129 3.65 13.94 11.79
N LYS A 130 3.01 13.99 12.96
CA LYS A 130 2.64 12.81 13.76
C LYS A 130 1.18 12.45 13.52
N ASP A 131 0.93 11.75 12.42
CA ASP A 131 -0.42 11.28 12.06
C ASP A 131 -0.31 9.88 11.46
N PRO A 132 -1.09 8.87 11.94
CA PRO A 132 -1.07 7.52 11.37
C PRO A 132 -1.26 7.49 9.86
N VAL A 133 -2.07 8.40 9.31
CA VAL A 133 -2.37 8.40 7.88
C VAL A 133 -1.13 8.66 7.02
N MET A 134 -0.08 9.27 7.60
CA MET A 134 1.21 9.49 6.95
C MET A 134 2.01 8.21 6.77
N GLY A 135 1.60 7.10 7.40
CA GLY A 135 2.22 5.79 7.21
C GLY A 135 1.98 5.21 5.82
N VAL A 136 0.94 5.64 5.12
CA VAL A 136 0.52 5.13 3.81
C VAL A 136 0.39 6.24 2.78
N ASP A 137 0.40 5.88 1.51
CA ASP A 137 0.16 6.83 0.43
C ASP A 137 -1.35 7.07 0.26
N ILE A 138 -1.73 8.34 0.09
CA ILE A 138 -3.05 8.71 -0.39
C ILE A 138 -2.91 9.27 -1.80
N LYS A 139 -3.60 8.67 -2.75
CA LYS A 139 -3.56 9.08 -4.16
C LYS A 139 -4.94 9.44 -4.66
N LYS A 140 -5.02 10.46 -5.52
CA LYS A 140 -6.22 10.72 -6.31
C LYS A 140 -6.38 9.60 -7.35
N GLY A 141 -7.57 9.03 -7.45
CA GLY A 141 -7.94 8.05 -8.46
C GLY A 141 -9.19 8.43 -9.23
N GLU A 142 -9.40 7.75 -10.36
CA GLU A 142 -10.63 7.79 -11.13
C GLU A 142 -11.20 6.37 -11.22
N ILE A 143 -12.49 6.22 -10.93
CA ILE A 143 -13.15 4.91 -11.00
C ILE A 143 -13.43 4.57 -12.47
N LEU A 144 -12.82 3.49 -12.95
CA LEU A 144 -12.99 2.99 -14.31
C LEU A 144 -14.24 2.14 -14.47
N SER A 145 -14.53 1.29 -13.48
CA SER A 145 -15.70 0.42 -13.48
C SER A 145 -16.21 0.17 -12.06
N VAL A 146 -17.52 -0.08 -11.96
CA VAL A 146 -18.20 -0.44 -10.71
C VAL A 146 -19.05 -1.68 -10.96
N SER A 147 -18.93 -2.69 -10.11
CA SER A 147 -19.79 -3.87 -10.12
C SER A 147 -20.28 -4.20 -8.72
N LYS A 148 -21.42 -4.90 -8.62
CA LYS A 148 -21.87 -5.45 -7.33
C LYS A 148 -20.96 -6.58 -6.90
N HIS A 149 -20.68 -6.67 -5.60
CA HIS A 149 -19.96 -7.81 -5.06
C HIS A 149 -20.78 -9.09 -5.26
N PRO A 150 -20.18 -10.19 -5.77
CA PRO A 150 -20.91 -11.41 -6.12
C PRO A 150 -21.55 -12.12 -4.93
N GLU A 151 -20.97 -11.97 -3.73
CA GLU A 151 -21.40 -12.66 -2.51
C GLU A 151 -21.88 -11.69 -1.39
N ALA A 152 -22.01 -10.38 -1.67
CA ALA A 152 -22.36 -9.39 -0.65
C ALA A 152 -23.18 -8.22 -1.23
N ASP A 153 -24.47 -8.18 -0.93
CA ASP A 153 -25.40 -7.20 -1.51
C ASP A 153 -25.11 -5.73 -1.13
N GLN A 154 -24.39 -5.53 -0.02
CA GLN A 154 -24.04 -4.21 0.52
C GLN A 154 -22.64 -3.75 0.12
N LEU A 155 -21.97 -4.44 -0.80
CA LEU A 155 -20.63 -4.09 -1.25
C LEU A 155 -20.58 -3.87 -2.78
N LEU A 156 -19.78 -2.88 -3.18
CA LEU A 156 -19.36 -2.64 -4.55
C LEU A 156 -17.88 -2.98 -4.71
N VAL A 157 -17.54 -3.51 -5.87
CA VAL A 157 -16.17 -3.72 -6.32
C VAL A 157 -15.86 -2.66 -7.38
N CYS A 158 -14.90 -1.80 -7.10
CA CYS A 158 -14.50 -0.71 -7.98
C CYS A 158 -13.11 -0.97 -8.55
N ASN A 159 -12.95 -0.80 -9.86
CA ASN A 159 -11.62 -0.72 -10.48
C ASN A 159 -11.22 0.75 -10.58
N VAL A 160 -10.08 1.13 -9.98
CA VAL A 160 -9.67 2.52 -9.81
C VAL A 160 -8.34 2.76 -10.51
N ASN A 161 -8.32 3.71 -11.44
CA ASN A 161 -7.12 4.17 -12.10
C ASN A 161 -6.34 5.13 -11.19
N LEU A 162 -5.06 4.84 -10.95
CA LEU A 162 -4.11 5.69 -10.22
C LEU A 162 -2.98 6.18 -11.15
N HIS A 163 -3.27 6.35 -12.44
CA HIS A 163 -2.33 6.71 -13.52
C HIS A 163 -1.37 5.58 -13.90
N GLU A 164 -0.47 5.18 -13.00
CA GLU A 164 0.57 4.17 -13.28
C GLU A 164 0.04 2.73 -13.23
N ARG A 165 -1.05 2.53 -12.47
CA ARG A 165 -1.71 1.24 -12.33
C ARG A 165 -3.19 1.40 -12.02
N ALA A 166 -3.95 0.36 -12.29
CA ALA A 166 -5.28 0.18 -11.74
C ALA A 166 -5.23 -0.69 -10.48
N ILE A 167 -6.12 -0.43 -9.53
CA ILE A 167 -6.28 -1.22 -8.32
C ILE A 167 -7.75 -1.58 -8.09
N THR A 168 -7.99 -2.65 -7.35
CA THR A 168 -9.34 -3.00 -6.88
C THR A 168 -9.61 -2.34 -5.52
N VAL A 169 -10.74 -1.66 -5.36
CA VAL A 169 -11.21 -1.12 -4.08
C VAL A 169 -12.63 -1.60 -3.83
N VAL A 170 -12.85 -2.24 -2.68
CA VAL A 170 -14.17 -2.65 -2.22
C VAL A 170 -14.75 -1.58 -1.31
N THR A 171 -16.02 -1.23 -1.46
CA THR A 171 -16.69 -0.21 -0.66
C THR A 171 -18.14 -0.57 -0.34
N ASN A 172 -18.64 -0.05 0.78
CA ASN A 172 -20.05 -0.13 1.20
C ASN A 172 -20.89 1.07 0.73
N ASP A 173 -20.30 2.11 0.16
CA ASP A 173 -21.04 3.24 -0.42
C ASP A 173 -21.57 2.84 -1.80
N LEU A 174 -22.86 2.51 -1.86
CA LEU A 174 -23.52 2.03 -3.07
C LEU A 174 -23.78 3.13 -4.12
N ASP A 175 -23.52 4.39 -3.79
CA ASP A 175 -23.75 5.53 -4.68
C ASP A 175 -22.52 5.89 -5.53
N VAL A 176 -21.41 5.17 -5.33
CA VAL A 176 -20.19 5.29 -6.12
C VAL A 176 -20.41 4.86 -7.57
N LYS A 177 -19.87 5.65 -8.52
CA LYS A 177 -20.06 5.46 -9.97
C LYS A 177 -18.75 5.60 -10.74
N GLU A 178 -18.76 5.07 -11.97
CA GLU A 178 -17.71 5.33 -12.95
C GLU A 178 -17.45 6.83 -13.10
N LYS A 179 -16.19 7.19 -13.36
CA LYS A 179 -15.65 8.55 -13.49
C LYS A 179 -15.65 9.38 -12.22
N ASN A 180 -16.15 8.87 -11.08
CA ASN A 180 -15.97 9.54 -9.79
C ASN A 180 -14.49 9.75 -9.52
N GLN A 181 -14.16 10.97 -9.06
CA GLN A 181 -12.81 11.38 -8.70
C GLN A 181 -12.67 11.19 -7.20
N VAL A 182 -11.86 10.23 -6.80
CA VAL A 182 -11.81 9.72 -5.43
C VAL A 182 -10.41 9.88 -4.85
N ALA A 183 -10.30 9.90 -3.52
CA ALA A 183 -9.03 9.74 -2.83
C ALA A 183 -8.95 8.31 -2.31
N VAL A 184 -7.85 7.62 -2.61
CA VAL A 184 -7.62 6.24 -2.16
C VAL A 184 -6.43 6.23 -1.21
N ALA A 185 -6.64 5.75 0.01
CA ALA A 185 -5.57 5.34 0.90
C ALA A 185 -5.10 3.94 0.51
N LEU A 186 -3.81 3.81 0.15
CA LEU A 186 -3.17 2.54 -0.19
C LEU A 186 -2.82 1.78 1.09
N LEU A 187 -3.85 1.26 1.74
CA LEU A 187 -3.76 0.49 2.99
C LEU A 187 -3.33 -0.97 2.75
N PRO A 188 -2.94 -1.69 3.81
CA PRO A 188 -2.75 -3.14 3.73
C PRO A 188 -3.99 -3.80 3.09
N PRO A 189 -3.81 -4.71 2.11
CA PRO A 189 -4.95 -5.31 1.41
C PRO A 189 -5.81 -6.18 2.33
N GLU A 190 -7.12 -6.12 2.10
CA GLU A 190 -8.12 -6.93 2.81
C GLU A 190 -8.93 -7.78 1.83
N VAL A 191 -9.39 -8.95 2.29
CA VAL A 191 -10.19 -9.87 1.48
C VAL A 191 -11.65 -9.81 1.92
N PHE A 192 -12.51 -9.41 0.99
CA PHE A 192 -13.96 -9.43 1.14
C PHE A 192 -14.49 -10.58 0.30
N MET A 193 -14.80 -11.71 0.95
CA MET A 193 -15.54 -12.82 0.33
C MET A 193 -14.93 -13.26 -1.02
N GLY A 194 -13.60 -13.41 -1.03
CA GLY A 194 -12.82 -13.82 -2.20
C GLY A 194 -12.30 -12.69 -3.09
N ILE A 195 -12.70 -11.44 -2.87
CA ILE A 195 -12.20 -10.27 -3.60
C ILE A 195 -11.17 -9.52 -2.75
N THR A 196 -9.98 -9.33 -3.29
CA THR A 196 -8.90 -8.57 -2.62
C THR A 196 -9.08 -7.07 -2.92
N SER A 197 -9.32 -6.27 -1.87
CA SER A 197 -9.26 -4.81 -1.90
C SER A 197 -7.84 -4.34 -1.63
N GLU A 198 -7.28 -3.52 -2.50
CA GLU A 198 -5.91 -2.99 -2.44
C GLU A 198 -5.83 -1.59 -1.79
N GLY A 199 -6.94 -1.11 -1.22
CA GLY A 199 -7.01 0.17 -0.51
C GLY A 199 -8.42 0.50 -0.05
N MET A 200 -8.60 1.74 0.38
CA MET A 200 -9.87 2.27 0.85
C MET A 200 -10.09 3.69 0.34
N PHE A 201 -11.31 4.00 -0.06
CA PHE A 201 -11.68 5.37 -0.41
C PHE A 201 -11.80 6.24 0.84
N LEU A 202 -11.37 7.50 0.76
CA LEU A 202 -11.62 8.47 1.82
C LEU A 202 -13.06 8.98 1.75
N GLY A 203 -13.69 9.09 2.91
CA GLY A 203 -15.09 9.51 3.06
C GLY A 203 -15.30 10.22 4.38
N ALA A 204 -16.27 11.14 4.41
CA ALA A 204 -16.64 11.89 5.60
C ALA A 204 -18.16 12.05 5.65
N GLY A 205 -18.74 11.94 6.85
CA GLY A 205 -20.17 12.13 7.07
C GLY A 205 -21.04 11.17 6.25
N GLU A 206 -21.60 11.67 5.15
CA GLU A 206 -22.61 11.00 4.32
C GLU A 206 -22.05 10.00 3.29
N GLY A 207 -20.72 9.78 3.25
CA GLY A 207 -20.11 8.73 2.42
C GLY A 207 -18.78 9.12 1.80
N ILE A 208 -18.43 8.48 0.69
CA ILE A 208 -17.16 8.68 -0.02
C ILE A 208 -17.10 10.05 -0.70
N LEU A 209 -15.91 10.64 -0.71
CA LEU A 209 -15.59 11.84 -1.51
C LEU A 209 -15.50 11.49 -3.00
N LYS A 210 -16.43 12.00 -3.81
CA LYS A 210 -16.61 11.64 -5.24
C LYS A 210 -16.13 12.70 -6.25
N ASP A 211 -15.73 13.88 -5.79
CA ASP A 211 -15.21 15.00 -6.61
C ASP A 211 -13.87 15.55 -6.05
N VAL A 212 -12.94 14.64 -5.78
CA VAL A 212 -11.60 14.96 -5.26
C VAL A 212 -10.75 15.71 -6.29
N LYS A 213 -10.07 16.77 -5.86
CA LYS A 213 -9.19 17.62 -6.69
C LYS A 213 -7.73 17.14 -6.66
N GLY A 214 -6.95 17.61 -7.63
CA GLY A 214 -5.54 17.24 -7.83
C GLY A 214 -5.31 16.43 -9.11
N ASP A 215 -4.06 15.99 -9.31
CA ASP A 215 -3.66 15.20 -10.47
C ASP A 215 -3.80 13.71 -10.21
N LEU A 216 -4.17 12.94 -11.24
CA LEU A 216 -4.37 11.50 -11.14
C LEU A 216 -3.08 10.80 -10.69
N GLY A 217 -3.18 9.90 -9.70
CA GLY A 217 -2.05 9.18 -9.13
C GLY A 217 -1.16 10.00 -8.19
N LYS A 218 -1.46 11.29 -7.98
CA LYS A 218 -0.72 12.19 -7.08
C LYS A 218 -1.53 12.46 -5.80
N LEU A 219 -0.92 13.19 -4.87
CA LEU A 219 -1.55 13.57 -3.60
C LEU A 219 -2.85 14.36 -3.89
N PRO A 220 -3.99 13.97 -3.31
CA PRO A 220 -5.24 14.71 -3.50
C PRO A 220 -5.22 16.05 -2.76
N GLN A 221 -6.00 17.01 -3.26
CA GLN A 221 -6.09 18.36 -2.72
C GLN A 221 -7.41 18.60 -1.99
N GLY A 222 -7.36 19.36 -0.89
CA GLY A 222 -8.55 19.82 -0.18
C GLY A 222 -9.33 18.72 0.56
N ILE A 223 -8.66 17.65 0.99
CA ILE A 223 -9.29 16.56 1.74
C ILE A 223 -9.67 17.04 3.15
N PRO A 224 -10.95 16.92 3.57
CA PRO A 224 -11.36 17.19 4.94
C PRO A 224 -10.63 16.29 5.93
N LEU A 225 -10.17 16.83 7.07
CA LEU A 225 -9.40 16.06 8.06
C LEU A 225 -10.19 14.87 8.66
N GLU A 226 -11.49 15.03 8.76
CA GLU A 226 -12.45 14.00 9.17
C GLU A 226 -12.49 12.81 8.21
N ALA A 227 -12.22 13.04 6.91
CA ALA A 227 -12.19 11.98 5.91
C ALA A 227 -11.00 11.03 6.04
N LEU A 228 -10.04 11.36 6.90
CA LEU A 228 -8.85 10.58 7.17
C LEU A 228 -9.03 9.65 8.38
N ASN A 229 -10.10 9.79 9.17
CA ASN A 229 -10.26 9.09 10.45
C ASN A 229 -10.29 7.57 10.30
N GLU A 230 -11.04 7.04 9.33
CA GLU A 230 -11.08 5.59 9.09
C GLU A 230 -9.73 5.06 8.64
N ALA A 231 -9.02 5.81 7.77
CA ALA A 231 -7.69 5.43 7.32
C ALA A 231 -6.68 5.43 8.48
N ARG A 232 -6.76 6.41 9.41
CA ARG A 232 -5.96 6.43 10.63
C ARG A 232 -6.17 5.18 11.47
N ASN A 233 -7.43 4.83 11.73
CA ASN A 233 -7.79 3.65 12.52
C ASN A 233 -7.25 2.36 11.87
N LEU A 234 -7.34 2.24 10.54
CA LEU A 234 -6.82 1.07 9.83
C LEU A 234 -5.29 0.99 9.85
N VAL A 235 -4.59 2.13 9.76
CA VAL A 235 -3.14 2.15 9.95
C VAL A 235 -2.76 1.73 11.37
N GLU A 236 -3.44 2.25 12.39
CA GLU A 236 -3.18 1.87 13.78
C GLU A 236 -3.45 0.38 14.03
N ASN A 237 -4.55 -0.15 13.49
CA ASN A 237 -4.87 -1.57 13.56
C ASN A 237 -3.83 -2.45 12.87
N PHE A 238 -3.26 -1.98 11.75
CA PHE A 238 -2.20 -2.71 11.05
C PHE A 238 -0.92 -2.83 11.88
N LEU A 239 -0.65 -1.84 12.73
CA LEU A 239 0.57 -1.81 13.55
C LEU A 239 0.50 -2.73 14.77
N GLN A 240 -0.70 -3.08 15.24
CA GLN A 240 -0.91 -4.04 16.35
C GLN A 240 -0.43 -5.46 15.99
#